data_AF-A0A3D5T9I5-F1
#
_entry.id   AF-A0A3D5T9I5-F1
#
_cell.length_a   1.000
_cell.length_b   1.000
_cell.length_c   1.000
_cell.angle_alpha   90.00
_cell.angle_beta   90.00
_cell.angle_gamma   90.00
#
_symmetry.space_group_name_H-M   'P 1'
#
loop_
_entity.id
_entity.type
_entity.pdbx_description
1 polymer ?
#
loop_
_entity_poly.entity_id
_entity_poly.type
_entity_poly.pdbx_seq_one_letter_code
_entity_poly.pdbx_strand_id
1 'polypeptide(L)'
;MKMTEKESNRIKKDYLWSYQPVEKRIRQLDGEIERLRLERDATKAIQYSGMPNGQADRTSPQESYVMALEDAMQKREKLRIEYIRQQNEIKQAIHAIGDPELELLLEYRYMECMTIAQVASKIKYSISTTNRKHGMALRLFELPQNDTQ
;
A
#
# COMPACT_ATOMS: atom_id res chain seq x y z
N MET A 1 -21.62 -23.60 11.04
CA MET A 1 -22.05 -23.35 9.64
C MET A 1 -20.80 -23.37 8.77
N LYS A 2 -20.70 -24.24 7.76
CA LYS A 2 -19.52 -24.27 6.88
C LYS A 2 -19.50 -23.00 6.01
N MET A 3 -18.34 -22.37 5.87
CA MET A 3 -18.14 -21.23 4.98
C MET A 3 -18.41 -21.64 3.52
N THR A 4 -19.11 -20.80 2.75
CA THR A 4 -19.36 -21.07 1.33
C THR A 4 -18.12 -20.76 0.47
N GLU A 5 -17.98 -21.36 -0.70
CA GLU A 5 -16.86 -21.07 -1.63
C GLU A 5 -16.83 -19.58 -2.00
N LYS A 6 -17.99 -18.96 -2.20
CA LYS A 6 -18.10 -17.53 -2.51
C LYS A 6 -17.57 -16.66 -1.38
N GLU A 7 -17.89 -17.02 -0.13
CA GLU A 7 -17.40 -16.32 1.05
C GLU A 7 -15.88 -16.48 1.21
N SER A 8 -15.38 -17.72 1.08
CA SER A 8 -13.94 -18.00 1.13
C SER A 8 -13.16 -17.21 0.07
N ASN A 9 -13.66 -17.18 -1.17
CA ASN A 9 -13.05 -16.43 -2.26
C ASN A 9 -13.07 -14.91 -2.02
N ARG A 10 -14.08 -14.39 -1.31
CA ARG A 10 -14.12 -12.96 -0.93
C ARG A 10 -13.01 -12.65 0.07
N ILE A 11 -12.88 -13.43 1.13
CA ILE A 11 -11.83 -13.24 2.15
C ILE A 11 -10.44 -13.32 1.52
N LYS A 12 -10.20 -14.31 0.63
CA LYS A 12 -8.92 -14.43 -0.08
C LYS A 12 -8.62 -13.22 -0.96
N LYS A 13 -9.63 -12.69 -1.67
CA LYS A 13 -9.49 -11.45 -2.46
C LYS A 13 -9.15 -10.26 -1.57
N ASP A 14 -9.84 -10.12 -0.45
CA ASP A 14 -9.62 -9.02 0.49
C ASP A 14 -8.21 -9.07 1.07
N TYR A 15 -7.70 -10.27 1.39
CA TYR A 15 -6.32 -10.48 1.79
C TYR A 15 -5.32 -10.07 0.70
N LEU A 16 -5.51 -10.55 -0.54
CA LEU A 16 -4.64 -10.21 -1.66
C LEU A 16 -4.62 -8.69 -1.97
N TRP A 17 -5.67 -7.95 -1.62
CA TRP A 17 -5.76 -6.50 -1.75
C TRP A 17 -5.37 -5.70 -0.50
N SER A 18 -5.06 -6.38 0.61
CA SER A 18 -4.90 -5.76 1.92
C SER A 18 -3.79 -4.71 2.01
N TYR A 19 -2.83 -4.74 1.09
CA TYR A 19 -1.71 -3.82 1.02
C TYR A 19 -2.06 -2.46 0.36
N GLN A 20 -3.16 -2.38 -0.40
CA GLN A 20 -3.57 -1.16 -1.12
C GLN A 20 -3.89 0.04 -0.21
N PRO A 21 -4.59 -0.12 0.93
CA PRO A 21 -4.80 0.98 1.88
C PRO A 21 -3.48 1.55 2.42
N VAL A 22 -2.47 0.71 2.65
CA VAL A 22 -1.13 1.14 3.11
C VAL A 22 -0.47 2.00 2.03
N GLU A 23 -0.52 1.57 0.77
CA GLU A 23 -0.03 2.36 -0.38
C GLU A 23 -0.67 3.75 -0.44
N LYS A 24 -2.00 3.80 -0.31
CA LYS A 24 -2.75 5.06 -0.33
C LYS A 24 -2.32 5.96 0.83
N ARG A 25 -2.10 5.40 2.02
CA ARG A 25 -1.66 6.16 3.18
C ARG A 25 -0.25 6.72 3.00
N ILE A 26 0.67 5.96 2.40
CA ILE A 26 2.01 6.44 2.03
C ILE A 26 1.90 7.63 1.07
N ARG A 27 1.09 7.54 0.01
CA ARG A 27 0.88 8.64 -0.94
C ARG A 27 0.28 9.89 -0.28
N GLN A 28 -0.62 9.72 0.69
CA GLN A 28 -1.15 10.84 1.47
C GLN A 28 -0.06 11.54 2.29
N LEU A 29 0.79 10.77 2.96
CA LEU A 29 1.92 11.32 3.73
C LEU A 29 2.94 12.00 2.83
N ASP A 30 3.20 11.46 1.63
CA ASP A 30 4.05 12.13 0.63
C ASP A 30 3.49 13.51 0.27
N GLY A 31 2.17 13.63 0.06
CA GLY A 31 1.52 14.93 -0.17
C GLY A 31 1.58 15.88 1.03
N GLU A 32 1.41 15.36 2.26
CA GLU A 32 1.54 16.13 3.50
C GLU A 32 2.97 16.66 3.70
N ILE A 33 3.98 15.83 3.45
CA ILE A 33 5.40 16.20 3.51
C ILE A 33 5.70 17.33 2.52
N GLU A 34 5.24 17.24 1.28
CA GLU A 34 5.44 18.30 0.28
C GLU A 34 4.72 19.60 0.68
N ARG A 35 3.51 19.51 1.22
CA ARG A 35 2.80 20.67 1.74
C ARG A 35 3.57 21.34 2.89
N LEU A 36 4.03 20.57 3.86
CA LEU A 36 4.81 21.08 5.00
C LEU A 36 6.12 21.74 4.56
N ARG A 37 6.78 21.22 3.53
CA ARG A 37 7.97 21.83 2.93
C ARG A 37 7.68 23.20 2.35
N LEU A 38 6.60 23.33 1.57
CA LEU A 38 6.18 24.59 0.97
C LEU A 38 5.80 25.63 2.03
N GLU A 39 5.02 25.24 3.05
CA GLU A 39 4.59 26.14 4.13
C GLU A 39 5.78 26.63 4.98
N ARG A 40 6.74 25.75 5.27
CA ARG A 40 8.00 26.11 5.94
C ARG A 40 8.77 27.15 5.12
N ASP A 41 8.91 26.96 3.82
CA ASP A 41 9.69 27.85 2.97
C ASP A 41 9.03 29.22 2.79
N ALA A 42 7.70 29.25 2.68
CA ALA A 42 6.94 30.49 2.70
C ALA A 42 7.11 31.25 4.04
N THR A 43 7.06 30.55 5.17
CA THR A 43 7.26 31.14 6.50
C THR A 43 8.66 31.73 6.67
N LYS A 44 9.69 31.04 6.16
CA LYS A 44 11.07 31.56 6.14
C LYS A 44 11.17 32.85 5.33
N ALA A 45 10.55 32.90 4.14
CA ALA A 45 10.57 34.10 3.29
C ALA A 45 9.95 35.33 3.97
N ILE A 46 8.84 35.13 4.72
CA ILE A 46 8.18 36.22 5.47
C ILE A 46 9.09 36.76 6.58
N GLN A 47 9.76 35.89 7.34
CA GLN A 47 10.63 36.33 8.44
C GLN A 47 11.88 37.10 7.99
N TYR A 48 12.45 36.78 6.82
CA TYR A 48 13.53 37.57 6.23
C TYR A 48 13.08 39.00 5.84
N SER A 49 11.78 39.21 5.62
CA SER A 49 11.22 40.49 5.13
C SER A 49 10.77 41.47 6.22
N GLY A 50 10.76 41.06 7.49
CA GLY A 50 10.38 41.94 8.60
C GLY A 50 10.70 41.33 9.96
N MET A 51 11.80 41.76 10.59
CA MET A 51 12.09 41.39 11.98
C MET A 51 11.23 42.19 12.96
N PRO A 52 10.67 41.52 13.98
CA PRO A 52 10.97 41.94 15.34
C PRO A 52 11.45 40.76 16.19
N ASN A 53 12.59 40.97 16.85
CA ASN A 53 13.10 40.12 17.92
C ASN A 53 12.16 40.20 19.14
N GLY A 54 11.65 39.05 19.60
CA GLY A 54 11.10 38.98 20.96
C GLY A 54 10.12 37.84 21.22
N GLN A 55 10.62 36.71 21.73
CA GLN A 55 10.21 36.06 23.00
C GLN A 55 10.73 34.62 23.04
N ALA A 56 11.55 34.34 24.05
CA ALA A 56 12.37 33.13 24.18
C ALA A 56 11.66 31.95 24.90
N ASP A 57 10.33 31.83 24.81
CA ASP A 57 9.60 30.83 25.62
C ASP A 57 8.41 30.16 24.89
N ARG A 58 8.39 30.24 23.55
CA ARG A 58 7.38 29.55 22.71
C ARG A 58 8.08 28.92 21.53
N THR A 59 7.79 27.64 21.26
CA THR A 59 8.24 26.95 20.04
C THR A 59 7.93 27.83 18.85
N SER A 60 8.97 28.21 18.10
CA SER A 60 8.77 29.09 16.94
C SER A 60 7.91 28.36 15.90
N PRO A 61 7.10 29.07 15.09
CA PRO A 61 6.35 28.43 14.01
C PRO A 61 7.24 27.54 13.11
N GLN A 62 8.51 27.89 12.94
CA GLN A 62 9.48 27.11 12.18
C GLN A 62 9.84 25.79 12.86
N GLU A 63 10.09 25.82 14.17
CA GLU A 63 10.34 24.60 14.96
C GLU A 63 9.13 23.67 14.91
N SER A 64 7.90 24.20 14.98
CA SER A 64 6.69 23.39 14.83
C SER A 64 6.58 22.72 13.45
N TYR A 65 6.92 23.43 12.37
CA TYR A 65 6.96 22.85 11.02
C TYR A 65 8.03 21.77 10.88
N VAL A 66 9.21 21.95 11.48
CA VAL A 66 10.29 20.95 11.47
C VAL A 66 9.83 19.67 12.18
N MET A 67 9.26 19.79 13.38
CA MET A 67 8.75 18.64 14.13
C MET A 67 7.65 17.88 13.37
N ALA A 68 6.70 18.60 12.77
CA ALA A 68 5.62 17.98 11.98
C ALA A 68 6.16 17.26 10.73
N LEU A 69 7.15 17.84 10.06
CA LEU A 69 7.80 17.24 8.90
C LEU A 69 8.54 15.95 9.29
N GLU A 70 9.29 15.96 10.39
CA GLU A 70 10.00 14.79 10.89
C GLU A 70 9.04 13.66 11.26
N ASP A 71 7.95 13.97 11.98
CA ASP A 71 6.93 12.98 12.34
C ASP A 71 6.25 12.36 11.10
N ALA A 72 5.88 13.19 10.12
CA ALA A 72 5.30 12.70 8.86
C ALA A 72 6.28 11.81 8.08
N MET A 73 7.56 12.18 8.03
CA MET A 73 8.62 11.37 7.39
C MET A 73 8.84 10.04 8.11
N GLN A 74 8.88 10.03 9.44
CA GLN A 74 9.02 8.80 10.23
C GLN A 74 7.83 7.86 10.06
N LYS A 75 6.60 8.40 10.09
CA LYS A 75 5.37 7.63 9.83
C LYS A 75 5.38 7.01 8.44
N ARG A 76 5.80 7.78 7.42
CA ARG A 76 5.90 7.27 6.04
C ARG A 76 6.89 6.12 5.95
N GLU A 77 8.05 6.23 6.59
CA GLU A 77 9.08 5.20 6.54
C GLU A 77 8.60 3.88 7.17
N LYS A 78 7.96 3.96 8.35
CA LYS A 78 7.35 2.79 8.99
C LYS A 78 6.32 2.10 8.09
N LEU A 79 5.45 2.88 7.44
CA LEU A 79 4.46 2.33 6.51
C LEU A 79 5.08 1.75 5.25
N ARG A 80 6.20 2.30 4.73
CA ARG A 80 6.91 1.71 3.58
C ARG A 80 7.49 0.34 3.91
N ILE A 81 8.07 0.19 5.10
CA ILE A 81 8.57 -1.10 5.58
C ILE A 81 7.41 -2.10 5.71
N GLU A 82 6.29 -1.69 6.32
CA GLU A 82 5.09 -2.52 6.42
C GLU A 82 4.54 -2.92 5.05
N TYR A 83 4.45 -1.97 4.12
CA TYR A 83 4.00 -2.20 2.75
C TYR A 83 4.84 -3.25 2.03
N ILE A 84 6.18 -3.11 2.10
CA ILE A 84 7.11 -4.08 1.49
C ILE A 84 6.93 -5.45 2.13
N ARG A 85 6.82 -5.52 3.45
CA ARG A 85 6.59 -6.77 4.18
C ARG A 85 5.29 -7.45 3.72
N GLN A 86 4.17 -6.74 3.70
CA GLN A 86 2.87 -7.26 3.27
C GLN A 86 2.90 -7.74 1.82
N GLN A 87 3.52 -6.96 0.91
CA GLN A 87 3.65 -7.38 -0.48
C GLN A 87 4.47 -8.66 -0.63
N ASN A 88 5.55 -8.82 0.15
CA ASN A 88 6.36 -10.02 0.13
C ASN A 88 5.60 -11.24 0.70
N GLU A 89 4.87 -11.06 1.79
CA GLU A 89 4.03 -12.12 2.37
C GLU A 89 2.96 -12.59 1.38
N ILE A 90 2.27 -11.66 0.72
CA ILE A 90 1.28 -11.97 -0.31
C ILE A 90 1.91 -12.72 -1.48
N LYS A 91 3.07 -12.28 -1.97
CA LYS A 91 3.80 -12.97 -3.05
C LYS A 91 4.21 -14.38 -2.64
N GLN A 92 4.74 -14.56 -1.44
CA GLN A 92 5.11 -15.89 -0.93
C GLN A 92 3.89 -16.80 -0.83
N ALA A 93 2.76 -16.30 -0.34
CA ALA A 93 1.51 -17.06 -0.29
C ALA A 93 0.97 -17.41 -1.69
N ILE A 94 1.14 -16.51 -2.67
CA ILE A 94 0.82 -16.82 -4.07
C ILE A 94 1.73 -17.96 -4.57
N HIS A 95 3.05 -17.85 -4.40
CA HIS A 95 4.01 -18.86 -4.85
C HIS A 95 3.87 -20.23 -4.15
N ALA A 96 3.18 -20.29 -3.01
CA ALA A 96 2.87 -21.55 -2.36
C ALA A 96 1.82 -22.40 -3.12
N ILE A 97 1.14 -21.84 -4.13
CA ILE A 97 0.19 -22.57 -4.98
C ILE A 97 0.87 -23.69 -5.76
N GLY A 98 2.12 -23.49 -6.20
CA GLY A 98 2.91 -24.50 -6.92
C GLY A 98 2.54 -24.69 -8.40
N ASP A 99 1.66 -23.83 -8.94
CA ASP A 99 1.31 -23.78 -10.36
C ASP A 99 1.75 -22.42 -10.92
N PRO A 100 2.85 -22.35 -11.69
CA PRO A 100 3.41 -21.09 -12.18
C PRO A 100 2.43 -20.26 -13.01
N GLU A 101 1.49 -20.91 -13.70
CA GLU A 101 0.53 -20.22 -14.56
C GLU A 101 -0.57 -19.53 -13.73
N LEU A 102 -1.02 -20.20 -12.66
CA LEU A 102 -1.99 -19.65 -11.72
C LEU A 102 -1.38 -18.58 -10.82
N GLU A 103 -0.13 -18.78 -10.41
CA GLU A 103 0.66 -17.79 -9.66
C GLU A 103 0.80 -16.49 -10.45
N LEU A 104 1.29 -16.58 -11.69
CA LEU A 104 1.48 -15.42 -12.56
C LEU A 104 0.16 -14.67 -12.80
N LEU A 105 -0.95 -15.41 -12.93
CA LEU A 105 -2.28 -14.81 -13.05
C LEU A 105 -2.65 -13.99 -11.81
N LEU A 106 -2.39 -14.51 -10.60
CA LEU A 106 -2.64 -13.77 -9.36
C LEU A 106 -1.70 -12.58 -9.19
N GLU A 107 -0.42 -12.72 -9.54
CA GLU A 107 0.53 -11.60 -9.50
C GLU A 107 0.09 -10.46 -10.41
N TYR A 108 -0.28 -10.75 -11.67
CA TYR A 108 -0.80 -9.70 -12.55
C TYR A 108 -2.09 -9.09 -12.01
N ARG A 109 -2.99 -9.90 -11.48
CA ARG A 109 -4.28 -9.39 -10.98
C ARG A 109 -4.12 -8.50 -9.74
N TYR A 110 -3.32 -8.93 -8.77
CA TYR A 110 -3.28 -8.38 -7.42
C TYR A 110 -2.01 -7.64 -7.09
N MET A 111 -0.84 -7.96 -7.67
CA MET A 111 0.41 -7.22 -7.44
C MET A 111 0.61 -6.11 -8.47
N GLU A 112 0.31 -6.38 -9.74
CA GLU A 112 0.34 -5.37 -10.82
C GLU A 112 -1.00 -4.64 -11.01
N CYS A 113 -1.99 -4.94 -10.17
CA CYS A 113 -3.31 -4.32 -10.17
C CYS A 113 -4.08 -4.39 -11.51
N MET A 114 -3.76 -5.34 -12.39
CA MET A 114 -4.38 -5.45 -13.72
C MET A 114 -5.81 -5.96 -13.65
N THR A 115 -6.71 -5.45 -14.48
CA THR A 115 -8.05 -6.02 -14.67
C THR A 115 -7.97 -7.43 -15.27
N ILE A 116 -9.01 -8.25 -15.09
CA ILE A 116 -9.08 -9.60 -15.71
C ILE A 116 -8.90 -9.52 -17.25
N ALA A 117 -9.42 -8.47 -17.90
CA ALA A 117 -9.24 -8.28 -19.34
C ALA A 117 -7.78 -7.99 -19.73
N GLN A 118 -7.08 -7.17 -18.94
CA GLN A 118 -5.64 -6.90 -19.13
C GLN A 118 -4.81 -8.17 -18.88
N VAL A 119 -5.11 -8.91 -17.81
CA VAL A 119 -4.45 -10.20 -17.51
C VAL A 119 -4.66 -11.18 -18.67
N ALA A 120 -5.91 -11.35 -19.12
CA ALA A 120 -6.26 -12.23 -20.25
C ALA A 120 -5.48 -11.86 -21.52
N SER A 121 -5.37 -10.57 -21.82
CA SER A 121 -4.60 -10.08 -22.96
C SER A 121 -3.10 -10.37 -22.80
N LYS A 122 -2.55 -10.18 -21.60
CA LYS A 122 -1.13 -10.38 -21.30
C LYS A 122 -0.71 -11.85 -21.39
N ILE A 123 -1.53 -12.78 -20.88
CA ILE A 123 -1.28 -14.23 -20.93
C ILE A 123 -1.84 -14.91 -22.18
N LYS A 124 -2.43 -14.15 -23.11
CA LYS A 124 -3.01 -14.63 -24.39
C LYS A 124 -4.14 -15.66 -24.23
N TYR A 125 -5.00 -15.46 -23.23
CA TYR A 125 -6.22 -16.26 -23.04
C TYR A 125 -7.49 -15.46 -23.31
N SER A 126 -8.59 -16.18 -23.53
CA SER A 126 -9.91 -15.58 -23.47
C SER A 126 -10.26 -15.17 -22.04
N ILE A 127 -11.06 -14.11 -21.90
CA ILE A 127 -11.58 -13.64 -20.60
C ILE A 127 -12.27 -14.78 -19.82
N SER A 128 -12.99 -15.67 -20.52
CA SER A 128 -13.66 -16.82 -19.89
C SER A 128 -12.67 -17.83 -19.30
N THR A 129 -11.58 -18.13 -20.01
CA THR A 129 -10.51 -19.01 -19.52
C THR A 129 -9.77 -18.37 -18.36
N THR A 130 -9.45 -17.07 -18.45
CA THR A 130 -8.82 -16.33 -17.35
C THR A 130 -9.69 -16.32 -16.09
N ASN A 131 -11.00 -16.10 -16.20
CA ASN A 131 -11.90 -16.16 -15.04
C ASN A 131 -11.97 -17.57 -14.41
N ARG A 132 -12.01 -18.62 -15.23
CA ARG A 132 -12.00 -20.01 -14.72
C ARG A 132 -10.71 -20.33 -13.97
N LYS A 133 -9.55 -19.96 -14.55
CA LYS A 133 -8.23 -20.14 -13.95
C LYS A 133 -8.07 -19.28 -12.70
N HIS A 134 -8.58 -18.06 -12.70
CA HIS A 134 -8.62 -17.20 -11.51
C HIS A 134 -9.37 -17.84 -10.34
N GLY A 135 -10.56 -18.41 -10.60
CA GLY A 135 -11.31 -19.15 -9.58
C GLY A 135 -10.57 -20.39 -9.09
N MET A 136 -9.85 -21.09 -9.96
CA MET A 136 -8.99 -22.23 -9.60
C MET A 136 -7.81 -21.78 -8.72
N ALA A 137 -7.12 -20.71 -9.09
CA ALA A 137 -6.02 -20.13 -8.32
C ALA A 137 -6.50 -19.73 -6.92
N LEU A 138 -7.66 -19.09 -6.80
CA LEU A 138 -8.24 -18.75 -5.50
C LEU A 138 -8.65 -19.97 -4.67
N ARG A 139 -9.05 -21.09 -5.28
CA ARG A 139 -9.32 -22.32 -4.54
C ARG A 139 -8.04 -22.91 -3.95
N LEU A 140 -6.95 -22.93 -4.72
CA LEU A 140 -5.64 -23.45 -4.31
C LEU A 140 -4.90 -22.50 -3.37
N PHE A 141 -5.13 -21.19 -3.47
CA PHE A 141 -4.50 -20.21 -2.60
C PHE A 141 -4.89 -20.43 -1.14
N GLU A 142 -3.91 -20.61 -0.26
CA GLU A 142 -4.11 -20.73 1.17
C GLU A 142 -3.80 -19.39 1.85
N LEU A 143 -4.65 -18.99 2.79
CA LEU A 143 -4.34 -17.82 3.61
C LEU A 143 -3.16 -18.19 4.52
N PRO A 144 -2.10 -17.37 4.56
CA PRO A 144 -1.04 -17.59 5.51
C PRO A 144 -1.63 -17.52 6.92
N GLN A 145 -1.23 -18.47 7.77
CA GLN A 145 -1.57 -18.41 9.18
C GLN A 145 -0.85 -17.18 9.71
N ASN A 146 -1.60 -16.16 10.12
CA ASN A 146 -1.03 -15.12 10.95
C ASN A 146 -0.68 -15.80 12.27
N ASP A 147 0.59 -16.18 12.44
CA ASP A 147 1.15 -16.42 13.75
C ASP A 147 1.00 -15.11 14.52
N THR A 148 -0.16 -14.99 15.16
CA THR A 148 -0.48 -13.93 16.07
C THR A 148 0.33 -14.27 17.32
N GLN A 149 1.58 -13.80 17.33
CA GLN A 149 2.39 -13.67 18.54
C GLN A 149 2.27 -12.25 19.06
#